data_AF-A0A2S6WX25-F1
#
_entry.id   AF-A0A2S6WX25-F1
#
_cell.length_a   1.000
_cell.length_b   1.000
_cell.length_c   1.000
_cell.angle_alpha   90.00
_cell.angle_beta   90.00
_cell.angle_gamma   90.00
#
_symmetry.space_group_name_H-M   'P 1'
#
loop_
_entity.id
_entity.type
_entity.pdbx_description
1 polymer ?
#
loop_
_entity_poly.entity_id
_entity_poly.type
_entity_poly.pdbx_seq_one_letter_code
_entity_poly.pdbx_strand_id
1 'polypeptide(L)'
;MYGAVAVGGTFLVVVAVIALFWAMATWPQPPPAGTTTRAQARAHMRQDAVHYADALAVAGRDAPLTQERLRTLATPAGLAIGTATVTTRGASTVVTFSTHASYGSSTARAGTTGCWRATLTPGHPAPTLAEVPVAACGTGGKAS
;
A
#
# COMPACT_ATOMS: atom_id res chain seq x y z
N MET A 1 59.02 -23.17 6.15
CA MET A 1 57.97 -22.22 6.57
C MET A 1 56.76 -22.38 5.65
N TYR A 2 55.85 -23.30 5.94
CA TYR A 2 54.64 -23.55 5.11
C TYR A 2 53.40 -23.91 5.96
N GLY A 3 53.32 -23.40 7.20
CA GLY A 3 52.25 -23.75 8.15
C GLY A 3 51.24 -22.64 8.47
N ALA A 4 51.51 -21.39 8.09
CA ALA A 4 50.75 -20.24 8.59
C ALA A 4 49.59 -19.79 7.69
N VAL A 5 49.51 -20.27 6.44
CA VAL A 5 48.54 -19.76 5.46
C VAL A 5 47.21 -20.52 5.48
N ALA A 6 47.18 -21.74 6.02
CA ALA A 6 45.96 -22.55 6.06
C ALA A 6 44.94 -22.06 7.11
N VAL A 7 45.42 -21.50 8.24
CA VAL A 7 44.55 -21.15 9.38
C VAL A 7 43.67 -19.93 9.11
N GLY A 8 44.18 -18.95 8.35
CA GLY A 8 43.43 -17.74 8.00
C GLY A 8 42.26 -18.00 7.05
N GLY A 9 42.43 -18.92 6.09
CA GLY A 9 41.38 -19.31 5.15
C GLY A 9 40.24 -20.06 5.84
N THR A 10 40.55 -21.00 6.74
CA THR A 10 39.54 -21.76 7.48
C THR A 10 38.74 -20.86 8.43
N PHE A 11 39.38 -19.87 9.07
CA PHE A 11 38.69 -18.93 9.95
C PHE A 11 37.69 -18.04 9.18
N LEU A 12 38.06 -17.56 8.00
CA LEU A 12 37.13 -16.80 7.14
C LEU A 12 35.93 -17.63 6.69
N VAL A 13 36.14 -18.91 6.37
CA VAL A 13 35.04 -19.83 6.03
C VAL A 13 34.11 -20.03 7.22
N VAL A 14 34.64 -20.21 8.43
CA VAL A 14 33.83 -20.36 9.65
C VAL A 14 33.01 -19.10 9.93
N VAL A 15 33.61 -17.91 9.80
CA VAL A 15 32.88 -16.63 9.98
C VAL A 15 31.79 -16.47 8.92
N ALA A 16 32.06 -16.81 7.66
CA ALA A 16 31.07 -16.75 6.58
C ALA A 16 29.90 -17.72 6.82
N VAL A 17 30.16 -18.93 7.29
CA VAL A 17 29.12 -19.92 7.63
C VAL A 17 28.27 -19.44 8.80
N ILE A 18 28.88 -18.87 9.85
CA ILE A 18 28.14 -18.33 11.00
C ILE A 18 27.29 -17.13 10.57
N ALA A 19 27.83 -16.24 9.74
CA ALA A 19 27.09 -15.10 9.19
C ALA A 19 25.92 -15.56 8.31
N LEU A 20 26.12 -16.60 7.49
CA LEU A 20 25.06 -17.20 6.68
C LEU A 20 23.97 -17.85 7.56
N PHE A 21 24.37 -18.57 8.61
CA PHE A 21 23.43 -19.16 9.57
C PHE A 21 22.64 -18.09 10.31
N TRP A 22 23.28 -17.00 10.70
CA TRP A 22 22.62 -15.84 11.30
C TRP A 22 21.67 -15.16 10.32
N ALA A 23 22.06 -15.01 9.05
CA ALA A 23 21.20 -14.45 8.01
C ALA A 23 19.97 -15.33 7.76
N MET A 24 20.14 -16.66 7.72
CA MET A 24 19.03 -17.61 7.57
C MET A 24 18.15 -17.71 8.83
N ALA A 25 18.72 -17.59 10.03
CA ALA A 25 17.96 -17.61 11.28
C ALA A 25 17.14 -16.33 11.49
N THR A 26 17.62 -15.21 10.94
CA THR A 26 16.91 -13.91 10.95
C THR A 26 16.03 -13.71 9.73
N TRP A 27 16.05 -14.64 8.77
CA TRP A 27 15.15 -14.56 7.63
C TRP A 27 13.70 -14.73 8.08
N PRO A 28 12.83 -13.77 7.74
CA PRO A 28 11.42 -13.87 8.07
C PRO A 28 10.86 -15.11 7.40
N GLN A 29 10.36 -16.04 8.21
CA GLN A 29 9.71 -17.24 7.69
C GLN A 29 8.57 -16.82 6.76
N PRO A 30 8.45 -17.46 5.58
CA PRO A 30 7.33 -17.17 4.68
C PRO A 30 6.02 -17.43 5.44
N PRO A 31 5.02 -16.54 5.28
CA PRO A 31 3.74 -16.72 5.96
C PRO A 31 3.14 -18.07 5.59
N PRO A 32 2.44 -18.75 6.53
CA PRO A 32 1.79 -20.01 6.23
C PRO A 32 0.86 -19.87 5.03
N ALA A 33 0.84 -20.89 4.17
CA ALA A 33 0.04 -20.89 2.94
C ALA A 33 -1.42 -20.50 3.25
N GLY A 34 -2.00 -19.61 2.44
CA GLY A 34 -3.36 -19.09 2.67
C GLY A 34 -3.46 -17.95 3.69
N THR A 35 -2.33 -17.43 4.18
CA THR A 35 -2.29 -16.26 5.06
C THR A 35 -1.81 -15.03 4.30
N THR A 36 -2.67 -14.02 4.17
CA THR A 36 -2.26 -12.71 3.65
C THR A 36 -1.63 -11.92 4.79
N THR A 37 -0.39 -11.46 4.62
CA THR A 37 0.25 -10.61 5.64
C THR A 37 -0.29 -9.18 5.59
N ARG A 38 -0.16 -8.44 6.68
CA ARG A 38 -0.49 -7.01 6.71
C ARG A 38 0.28 -6.19 5.66
N ALA A 39 1.54 -6.56 5.39
CA ALA A 39 2.37 -5.91 4.38
C ALA A 39 1.84 -6.16 2.97
N GLN A 40 1.47 -7.41 2.65
CA GLN A 40 0.83 -7.76 1.37
C GLN A 40 -0.51 -7.05 1.21
N ALA A 41 -1.36 -7.05 2.25
CA ALA A 41 -2.62 -6.32 2.22
C ALA A 41 -2.40 -4.82 1.97
N ARG A 42 -1.43 -4.18 2.65
CA ARG A 42 -1.07 -2.78 2.38
C ARG A 42 -0.54 -2.54 0.95
N ALA A 43 0.22 -3.47 0.40
CA ALA A 43 0.71 -3.37 -0.97
C ALA A 43 -0.45 -3.42 -1.98
N HIS A 44 -1.41 -4.34 -1.78
CA HIS A 44 -2.64 -4.38 -2.58
C HIS A 44 -3.44 -3.10 -2.43
N MET A 45 -3.63 -2.60 -1.21
CA MET A 45 -4.34 -1.33 -0.96
C MET A 45 -3.70 -0.12 -1.66
N ARG A 46 -2.37 -0.13 -1.84
CA ARG A 46 -1.65 0.89 -2.59
C ARG A 46 -1.94 0.80 -4.08
N GLN A 47 -1.90 -0.41 -4.64
CA GLN A 47 -2.25 -0.65 -6.04
C GLN A 47 -3.70 -0.23 -6.32
N ASP A 48 -4.62 -0.62 -5.43
CA ASP A 48 -6.02 -0.23 -5.44
C ASP A 48 -6.22 1.29 -5.43
N ALA A 49 -5.47 1.99 -4.58
CA ALA A 49 -5.51 3.44 -4.50
C ALA A 49 -4.98 4.13 -5.76
N VAL A 50 -3.95 3.57 -6.40
CA VAL A 50 -3.42 4.06 -7.69
C VAL A 50 -4.47 3.87 -8.79
N HIS A 51 -5.06 2.68 -8.90
CA HIS A 51 -6.10 2.41 -9.89
C HIS A 51 -7.30 3.34 -9.74
N TYR A 52 -7.72 3.62 -8.50
CA TYR A 52 -8.80 4.57 -8.27
C TYR A 52 -8.40 6.00 -8.59
N ALA A 53 -7.19 6.42 -8.23
CA ALA A 53 -6.69 7.76 -8.58
C ALA A 53 -6.64 7.97 -10.10
N ASP A 54 -6.23 6.95 -10.86
CA ASP A 54 -6.23 7.01 -12.32
C ASP A 54 -7.66 7.09 -12.88
N ALA A 55 -8.60 6.31 -12.33
CA ALA A 55 -10.01 6.41 -12.71
C ALA A 55 -10.59 7.81 -12.43
N LEU A 56 -10.22 8.42 -11.30
CA LEU A 56 -10.58 9.80 -10.98
C LEU A 56 -9.97 10.78 -11.99
N ALA A 57 -8.71 10.59 -12.37
CA ALA A 57 -8.04 11.44 -13.35
C ALA A 57 -8.70 11.36 -14.73
N VAL A 58 -9.08 10.15 -15.18
CA VAL A 58 -9.83 9.96 -16.42
C VAL A 58 -11.19 10.66 -16.34
N ALA A 59 -11.96 10.43 -15.27
CA ALA A 59 -13.27 11.05 -15.11
C ALA A 59 -13.21 12.58 -15.02
N GLY A 60 -12.14 13.11 -14.42
CA GLY A 60 -11.88 14.54 -14.32
C GLY A 60 -11.52 15.24 -15.64
N ARG A 61 -11.19 14.48 -16.71
CA ARG A 61 -10.93 15.06 -18.04
C ARG A 61 -12.20 15.52 -18.73
N ASP A 62 -13.27 14.74 -18.60
CA ASP A 62 -14.51 14.97 -19.36
C ASP A 62 -15.42 16.01 -18.69
N ALA A 63 -15.32 16.15 -17.37
CA ALA A 63 -16.11 17.11 -16.60
C ALA A 63 -15.51 17.29 -15.19
N PRO A 64 -15.86 18.37 -14.48
CA PRO A 64 -15.43 18.55 -13.10
C PRO A 64 -15.86 17.38 -12.21
N LEU A 65 -14.97 16.99 -11.28
CA LEU A 65 -15.29 16.00 -10.26
C LEU A 65 -16.08 16.67 -9.14
N THR A 66 -17.33 16.27 -8.99
CA THR A 66 -18.19 16.67 -7.88
C THR A 66 -18.37 15.49 -6.93
N GLN A 67 -18.81 15.78 -5.70
CA GLN A 67 -19.06 14.72 -4.72
C GLN A 67 -20.17 13.76 -5.18
N GLU A 68 -21.14 14.24 -5.94
CA GLU A 68 -22.20 13.41 -6.53
C GLU A 68 -21.65 12.49 -7.61
N ARG A 69 -20.73 12.99 -8.45
CA ARG A 69 -20.08 12.18 -9.48
C ARG A 69 -19.16 11.12 -8.90
N LEU A 70 -18.55 11.36 -7.73
CA LEU A 70 -17.78 10.33 -7.04
C LEU A 70 -18.64 9.17 -6.55
N ARG A 71 -19.91 9.42 -6.18
CA ARG A 71 -20.84 8.38 -5.75
C ARG A 71 -21.31 7.50 -6.89
N THR A 72 -21.39 8.07 -8.09
CA THR A 72 -21.79 7.35 -9.31
C THR A 72 -20.61 6.79 -10.09
N LEU A 73 -19.37 7.19 -9.75
CA LEU A 73 -18.17 6.64 -10.35
C LEU A 73 -18.08 5.16 -10.00
N ALA A 74 -18.11 4.30 -11.01
CA ALA A 74 -17.86 2.88 -10.82
C ALA A 74 -16.47 2.72 -10.18
N THR A 75 -16.42 2.24 -8.94
CA THR A 75 -15.19 1.73 -8.36
C THR A 75 -14.78 0.50 -9.18
N PRO A 76 -13.54 0.43 -9.69
CA PRO A 76 -13.05 -0.76 -10.36
C PRO A 76 -13.40 -2.02 -9.56
N ALA A 77 -13.85 -3.06 -10.26
CA ALA A 77 -14.40 -4.26 -9.64
C ALA A 77 -13.41 -4.88 -8.63
N GLY A 78 -13.86 -5.07 -7.40
CA GLY A 78 -13.04 -5.65 -6.32
C GLY A 78 -12.32 -4.65 -5.41
N LEU A 79 -12.42 -3.34 -5.67
CA LEU A 79 -11.83 -2.33 -4.81
C LEU A 79 -12.74 -2.00 -3.61
N ALA A 80 -12.25 -2.26 -2.39
CA ALA A 80 -12.94 -1.86 -1.17
C ALA A 80 -12.60 -0.40 -0.83
N ILE A 81 -13.19 0.53 -1.57
CA ILE A 81 -13.00 1.97 -1.38
C ILE A 81 -14.09 2.50 -0.46
N GLY A 82 -13.68 3.15 0.63
CA GLY A 82 -14.57 3.84 1.54
C GLY A 82 -14.97 5.23 1.04
N THR A 83 -15.55 6.05 1.91
CA THR A 83 -16.15 7.33 1.52
C THR A 83 -15.10 8.27 0.91
N ALA A 84 -15.30 8.68 -0.34
CA ALA A 84 -14.47 9.66 -1.01
C ALA A 84 -15.04 11.08 -0.79
N THR A 85 -14.16 12.03 -0.49
CA THR A 85 -14.47 13.45 -0.30
C THR A 85 -13.73 14.26 -1.33
N VAL A 86 -14.42 15.22 -1.96
CA VAL A 86 -13.82 16.14 -2.92
C VAL A 86 -13.64 17.49 -2.25
N THR A 87 -12.45 18.05 -2.40
CA THR A 87 -12.17 19.44 -2.08
C THR A 87 -11.45 20.08 -3.25
N THR A 88 -11.87 21.26 -3.66
CA THR A 88 -11.18 22.04 -4.69
C THR A 88 -10.24 23.04 -4.03
N ARG A 89 -9.02 23.15 -4.55
CA ARG A 89 -8.02 24.14 -4.11
C ARG A 89 -7.45 24.84 -5.33
N GLY A 90 -7.98 26.03 -5.61
CA GLY A 90 -7.64 26.77 -6.83
C GLY A 90 -8.03 25.96 -8.06
N ALA A 91 -7.06 25.70 -8.94
CA ALA A 91 -7.25 24.89 -10.15
C ALA A 91 -7.21 23.37 -9.88
N SER A 92 -6.67 22.93 -8.74
CA SER A 92 -6.51 21.50 -8.44
C SER A 92 -7.73 20.93 -7.70
N THR A 93 -8.09 19.69 -8.03
CA THR A 93 -9.09 18.90 -7.31
C THR A 93 -8.40 17.89 -6.42
N VAL A 94 -8.70 17.92 -5.13
CA VAL A 94 -8.15 17.01 -4.13
C VAL A 94 -9.24 16.05 -3.69
N VAL A 95 -9.05 14.76 -3.98
CA VAL A 95 -9.95 13.69 -3.56
C VAL A 95 -9.30 12.91 -2.43
N THR A 96 -9.95 12.87 -1.27
CA THR A 96 -9.50 12.07 -0.13
C THR A 96 -10.42 10.87 0.02
N PHE A 97 -9.86 9.66 0.04
CA PHE A 97 -10.61 8.40 0.10
C PHE A 97 -9.88 7.38 0.96
N SER A 98 -10.61 6.37 1.43
CA SER A 98 -10.03 5.24 2.16
C SER A 98 -10.06 3.98 1.30
N THR A 99 -9.07 3.11 1.48
CA THR A 99 -9.12 1.72 1.00
C THR A 99 -9.17 0.80 2.21
N HIS A 100 -9.81 -0.36 2.05
CA HIS A 100 -9.93 -1.37 3.08
C HIS A 100 -9.37 -2.70 2.56
N ALA A 101 -8.70 -3.45 3.42
CA ALA A 101 -8.30 -4.81 3.12
C ALA A 101 -8.43 -5.69 4.36
N SER A 102 -8.50 -6.99 4.16
CA SER A 102 -8.42 -7.99 5.23
C SER A 102 -7.12 -8.76 5.09
N TYR A 103 -6.50 -9.11 6.22
CA TYR A 103 -5.27 -9.90 6.28
C TYR A 103 -5.38 -10.95 7.40
N GLY A 104 -4.51 -11.94 7.40
CA GLY A 104 -4.59 -13.11 8.29
C GLY A 104 -5.07 -14.35 7.56
N SER A 105 -5.31 -15.42 8.32
CA SER A 105 -5.87 -16.67 7.79
C SER A 105 -7.35 -16.48 7.47
N SER A 106 -7.93 -17.40 6.68
CA SER A 106 -9.38 -17.41 6.40
C SER A 106 -10.26 -17.47 7.65
N THR A 107 -9.75 -18.06 8.73
CA THR A 107 -10.45 -18.23 10.02
C THR A 107 -10.20 -17.10 11.02
N ALA A 108 -9.19 -16.24 10.78
CA ALA A 108 -8.81 -15.14 11.67
C ALA A 108 -8.42 -13.90 10.85
N ARG A 109 -9.37 -13.36 10.10
CA ARG A 109 -9.16 -12.14 9.30
C ARG A 109 -9.21 -10.90 10.18
N ALA A 110 -8.18 -10.07 10.09
CA ALA A 110 -8.13 -8.73 10.66
C ALA A 110 -8.30 -7.69 9.54
N GLY A 111 -9.10 -6.66 9.79
CA GLY A 111 -9.24 -5.51 8.89
C GLY A 111 -8.06 -4.56 8.96
N THR A 112 -7.75 -3.90 7.85
CA THR A 112 -6.85 -2.73 7.79
C THR A 112 -7.45 -1.68 6.88
N THR A 113 -7.28 -0.42 7.27
CA THR A 113 -7.76 0.75 6.50
C THR A 113 -6.56 1.65 6.19
N GLY A 114 -6.50 2.14 4.95
CA GLY A 114 -5.49 3.05 4.44
C GLY A 114 -6.18 4.30 3.93
N CYS A 115 -5.59 5.46 4.16
CA CYS A 115 -6.14 6.73 3.74
C CYS A 115 -5.26 7.39 2.70
N TRP A 116 -5.90 7.87 1.65
CA TRP A 116 -5.23 8.32 0.44
C TRP A 116 -5.77 9.68 0.02
N ARG A 117 -4.86 10.51 -0.47
CA ARG A 117 -5.18 11.79 -1.09
C ARG A 117 -4.67 11.78 -2.52
N ALA A 118 -5.59 11.82 -3.47
CA ALA A 118 -5.30 12.05 -4.87
C ALA A 118 -5.48 13.53 -5.20
N THR A 119 -4.42 14.16 -5.71
CA THR A 119 -4.44 15.54 -6.19
C THR A 119 -4.41 15.51 -7.71
N LEU A 120 -5.44 16.10 -8.30
CA LEU A 120 -5.66 16.19 -9.73
C LEU A 120 -5.44 17.63 -10.15
N THR A 121 -4.39 17.85 -10.93
CA THR A 121 -4.05 19.18 -11.45
C THR A 121 -4.37 19.23 -12.94
N PRO A 122 -5.12 20.23 -13.41
CA PRO A 122 -5.40 20.41 -14.84
C PRO A 122 -4.11 20.42 -15.66
N GLY A 123 -4.12 19.73 -16.80
CA GLY A 123 -2.95 19.61 -17.68
C GLY A 123 -1.88 18.61 -17.24
N HIS A 124 -1.99 18.03 -16.03
CA HIS A 124 -1.13 16.91 -15.63
C HIS A 124 -1.81 15.57 -15.94
N PRO A 125 -1.13 14.66 -16.66
CA PRO A 125 -1.75 13.41 -17.11
C PRO A 125 -1.95 12.40 -15.98
N ALA A 126 -1.17 12.50 -14.90
CA ALA A 126 -1.18 11.58 -13.76
C ALA A 126 -1.59 12.29 -12.45
N PRO A 127 -2.45 11.67 -11.63
CA PRO A 127 -2.77 12.16 -10.29
C PRO A 127 -1.55 12.05 -9.37
N THR A 128 -1.36 13.04 -8.49
CA THR A 128 -0.41 12.90 -7.37
C THR A 128 -1.12 12.19 -6.22
N LEU A 129 -0.71 10.96 -5.91
CA LEU A 129 -1.26 10.16 -4.83
C LEU A 129 -0.33 10.16 -3.61
N ALA A 130 -0.88 10.44 -2.43
CA ALA A 130 -0.15 10.37 -1.17
C ALA A 130 -0.95 9.60 -0.10
N GLU A 131 -0.28 8.76 0.69
CA GLU A 131 -0.84 8.18 1.91
C GLU A 131 -0.94 9.28 2.97
N VAL A 132 -2.09 9.40 3.63
CA VAL A 132 -2.34 10.39 4.67
C VAL A 132 -2.79 9.70 5.96
N PRO A 133 -2.68 10.37 7.13
CA PRO A 133 -3.17 9.80 8.39
C PRO A 133 -4.63 9.36 8.28
N VAL A 134 -4.99 8.22 8.91
CA VAL A 134 -6.34 7.65 8.79
C VAL A 134 -7.44 8.62 9.23
N ALA A 135 -7.15 9.49 10.19
CA ALA A 135 -8.06 10.56 10.62
C ALA A 135 -8.46 11.53 9.50
N ALA A 136 -7.64 11.66 8.45
CA ALA A 136 -7.91 12.56 7.33
C ALA A 136 -9.05 12.09 6.42
N CYS A 137 -9.42 10.80 6.43
CA CYS A 137 -10.62 10.32 5.73
C CYS A 137 -11.92 10.58 6.50
N GLY A 138 -11.85 11.19 7.69
CA GLY A 138 -12.98 11.31 8.61
C GLY A 138 -13.27 10.00 9.35
N THR A 139 -14.11 10.08 10.39
CA THR A 139 -14.52 8.99 11.31
C THR A 139 -15.32 7.84 10.65
N GLY A 140 -15.19 7.63 9.33
CA GLY A 140 -15.74 6.47 8.62
C GLY A 140 -14.93 5.18 8.82
N GLY A 141 -13.70 5.30 9.35
CA GLY A 141 -12.92 4.16 9.82
C GLY A 141 -13.46 3.64 11.15
N LYS A 142 -14.61 2.95 11.13
CA LYS A 142 -14.92 2.05 12.24
C LYS A 142 -13.89 0.93 12.18
N ALA A 143 -12.88 1.06 13.04
CA ALA A 143 -12.21 -0.10 13.61
C ALA A 143 -13.32 -0.92 14.31
N SER A 144 -13.74 -2.00 13.69
CA SER A 144 -14.58 -3.03 14.27
C SER A 144 -13.95 -4.36 13.91
#